data_AF-A0A7V4A792-F1
#
_entry.id   AF-A0A7V4A792-F1
#
_cell.length_a   1.000
_cell.length_b   1.000
_cell.length_c   1.000
_cell.angle_alpha   90.00
_cell.angle_beta   90.00
_cell.angle_gamma   90.00
#
_symmetry.space_group_name_H-M   'P 1'
#
loop_
_entity.id
_entity.type
_entity.pdbx_description
1 polymer ?
#
loop_
_entity_poly.entity_id
_entity_poly.type
_entity_poly.pdbx_seq_one_letter_code
_entity_poly.pdbx_strand_id
1 'polypeptide(L)'
;MKFYADRDKILVLKFRNKSEKGMKDILGFFVGVLLAFSPFFFTVYVKSQVIKQGYKISALVKKIEELQDKKEILEAKLMTVENPKNLYAIAKKLGYENPSFDKVGFINPKR
;
A
#
# COMPACT_ATOMS: atom_id res chain seq x y z
N MET A 1 73.47 26.72 13.01
CA MET A 1 72.08 26.73 13.50
C MET A 1 71.03 26.24 12.49
N LYS A 2 71.18 26.43 11.16
CA LYS A 2 70.15 26.04 10.17
C LYS A 2 69.83 24.54 10.10
N PHE A 3 70.80 23.67 10.40
CA PHE A 3 70.63 22.20 10.30
C PHE A 3 69.70 21.59 11.36
N TYR A 4 69.61 22.20 12.54
CA TYR A 4 68.71 21.73 13.61
C TYR A 4 67.25 22.11 13.33
N ALA A 5 67.02 23.31 12.79
CA ALA A 5 65.68 23.78 12.41
C ALA A 5 65.04 22.95 11.28
N ASP A 6 65.83 22.44 10.33
CA ASP A 6 65.32 21.55 9.28
C ASP A 6 65.02 20.13 9.79
N ARG A 7 65.80 19.60 10.75
CA ARG A 7 65.48 18.32 11.39
C ARG A 7 64.17 18.37 12.17
N ASP A 8 63.92 19.46 12.88
CA ASP A 8 62.67 19.63 13.65
C ASP A 8 61.45 19.69 12.72
N LYS A 9 61.55 20.37 11.57
CA LYS A 9 60.48 20.37 10.55
C LYS A 9 60.21 18.98 10.00
N ILE A 10 61.25 18.19 9.72
CA ILE A 10 61.11 16.81 9.20
C ILE A 10 60.45 15.91 10.26
N LEU A 11 60.81 16.07 11.53
CA LEU A 11 60.20 15.32 12.64
C LEU A 11 58.71 15.66 12.77
N VAL A 12 58.34 16.94 12.79
CA VAL A 12 56.94 17.39 12.87
C VAL A 12 56.12 16.86 11.69
N LEU A 13 56.65 16.89 10.47
CA LEU A 13 55.99 16.32 9.28
C LEU A 13 55.81 14.80 9.39
N LYS A 14 56.81 14.08 9.95
CA LYS A 14 56.73 12.63 10.16
C LYS A 14 55.70 12.25 11.23
N PHE A 15 55.61 13.02 12.32
CA PHE A 15 54.58 12.84 13.35
C PHE A 15 53.18 13.16 12.82
N ARG A 16 53.04 14.23 12.02
CA ARG A 16 51.77 14.60 11.38
C ARG A 16 51.30 13.50 10.41
N ASN A 17 52.18 13.01 9.54
CA ASN A 17 51.85 11.92 8.62
C ASN A 17 51.51 10.61 9.35
N LYS A 18 52.17 10.31 10.48
CA LYS A 18 51.86 9.11 11.28
C LYS A 18 50.50 9.23 11.98
N SER A 19 50.16 10.42 12.49
CA SER A 19 48.85 10.72 13.08
C SER A 19 47.74 10.66 12.02
N GLU A 20 47.97 11.24 10.84
CA GLU A 20 47.00 11.25 9.74
C GLU A 20 46.75 9.84 9.18
N LYS A 21 47.79 8.98 9.14
CA LYS A 21 47.66 7.57 8.77
C LYS A 21 46.84 6.78 9.80
N GLY A 22 47.11 6.96 11.09
CA GLY A 22 46.33 6.32 12.15
C GLY A 22 44.85 6.75 12.15
N MET A 23 44.57 8.02 11.85
CA MET A 23 43.18 8.51 11.70
C MET A 23 42.46 7.85 10.52
N LYS A 24 43.16 7.67 9.38
CA LYS A 24 42.60 6.99 8.20
C LYS A 24 42.33 5.51 8.46
N ASP A 25 43.18 4.83 9.23
CA ASP A 25 42.98 3.43 9.61
C ASP A 25 41.77 3.26 10.54
N ILE A 26 41.58 4.17 11.50
CA ILE A 26 40.41 4.18 12.39
C ILE A 26 39.13 4.43 11.60
N LEU A 27 39.12 5.45 10.72
CA LEU A 27 37.96 5.73 9.86
C LEU A 27 37.66 4.55 8.92
N GLY A 28 38.69 3.93 8.34
CA GLY A 28 38.57 2.74 7.51
C GLY A 28 37.95 1.56 8.26
N PHE A 29 38.34 1.36 9.52
CA PHE A 29 37.74 0.36 10.39
C PHE A 29 36.25 0.64 10.65
N PHE A 30 35.87 1.87 11.00
CA PHE A 30 34.46 2.22 11.23
C PHE A 30 33.59 2.06 9.97
N VAL A 31 34.09 2.49 8.81
CA VAL A 31 33.38 2.32 7.53
C VAL A 31 33.28 0.83 7.18
N GLY A 32 34.33 0.05 7.39
CA GLY A 32 34.32 -1.40 7.18
C GLY A 32 33.31 -2.12 8.07
N VAL A 33 33.23 -1.75 9.35
CA VAL A 33 32.24 -2.29 10.29
C VAL A 33 30.82 -1.91 9.87
N LEU A 34 30.57 -0.65 9.52
CA LEU A 34 29.24 -0.21 9.05
C LEU A 34 28.81 -0.94 7.77
N LEU A 35 29.73 -1.14 6.82
CA LEU A 35 29.45 -1.89 5.60
C LEU A 35 29.20 -3.37 5.87
N ALA A 36 29.91 -3.97 6.83
CA ALA A 36 29.69 -5.35 7.24
C ALA A 36 28.30 -5.56 7.88
N PHE A 37 27.78 -4.54 8.59
CA PHE A 37 26.42 -4.58 9.17
C PHE A 37 25.32 -4.13 8.21
N SER A 38 25.64 -3.48 7.09
CA SER A 38 24.66 -3.01 6.10
C SER A 38 23.67 -4.10 5.62
N PRO A 39 24.11 -5.34 5.31
CA PRO A 39 23.19 -6.42 4.94
C PRO A 39 22.16 -6.73 6.04
N PHE A 40 22.54 -6.65 7.31
CA PHE A 40 21.61 -6.88 8.43
C PHE A 40 20.52 -5.81 8.47
N PHE A 41 20.89 -4.53 8.33
CA PHE A 41 19.90 -3.45 8.25
C PHE A 41 18.97 -3.59 7.05
N PHE A 42 19.51 -4.01 5.90
CA PHE A 42 18.71 -4.28 4.71
C PHE A 42 17.69 -5.41 4.94
N THR A 43 18.11 -6.53 5.54
CA THR A 43 17.18 -7.63 5.82
C THR A 43 16.07 -7.24 6.80
N VAL A 44 16.39 -6.48 7.85
CA VAL A 44 15.39 -5.96 8.81
C VAL A 44 14.43 -4.99 8.13
N TYR A 45 14.96 -4.10 7.29
CA TYR A 45 14.16 -3.15 6.52
C TYR A 45 13.18 -3.87 5.57
N VAL A 46 13.67 -4.83 4.78
CA VAL A 46 12.83 -5.63 3.87
C VAL A 46 11.75 -6.38 4.64
N LYS A 47 12.11 -7.07 5.74
CA LYS A 47 11.14 -7.77 6.59
C LYS A 47 10.06 -6.82 7.13
N SER A 48 10.45 -5.63 7.59
CA SER A 48 9.50 -4.62 8.07
C SER A 48 8.53 -4.17 6.98
N GLN A 49 9.02 -3.93 5.76
CA GLN A 49 8.18 -3.54 4.63
C GLN A 49 7.21 -4.67 4.23
N VAL A 50 7.69 -5.92 4.18
CA VAL A 50 6.84 -7.09 3.89
C VAL A 50 5.71 -7.24 4.91
N ILE A 51 6.00 -7.06 6.20
CA ILE A 51 4.98 -7.11 7.26
C ILE A 51 3.94 -6.00 7.06
N LYS A 52 4.37 -4.75 6.82
CA LYS A 52 3.46 -3.63 6.55
C LYS A 52 2.57 -3.88 5.33
N GLN A 53 3.14 -4.46 4.27
CA GLN A 53 2.38 -4.82 3.08
C GLN A 53 1.40 -5.97 3.36
N GLY A 54 1.80 -6.97 4.14
CA GLY A 54 0.93 -8.07 4.57
C GLY A 54 -0.32 -7.58 5.32
N TYR A 55 -0.16 -6.63 6.25
CA TYR A 55 -1.30 -6.01 6.94
C TYR A 55 -2.24 -5.26 5.98
N LYS A 56 -1.68 -4.51 5.01
CA LYS A 56 -2.49 -3.83 3.99
C LYS A 56 -3.26 -4.81 3.11
N ILE A 57 -2.61 -5.89 2.69
CA ILE A 57 -3.23 -6.94 1.88
C ILE A 57 -4.36 -7.60 2.67
N SER A 58 -4.13 -7.98 3.92
CA SER A 58 -5.17 -8.58 4.77
C SER A 58 -6.38 -7.65 4.95
N ALA A 59 -6.14 -6.35 5.17
CA ALA A 59 -7.22 -5.37 5.26
C ALA A 59 -8.00 -5.21 3.95
N LEU A 60 -7.33 -5.31 2.79
CA LEU A 60 -7.99 -5.28 1.49
C LEU A 60 -8.79 -6.56 1.20
N VAL A 61 -8.25 -7.73 1.55
CA VAL A 61 -8.96 -9.02 1.42
C VAL A 61 -10.25 -9.01 2.23
N LYS A 62 -10.19 -8.56 3.49
CA LYS A 62 -11.39 -8.43 4.32
C LYS A 62 -12.43 -7.50 3.71
N LYS A 63 -12.01 -6.37 3.12
CA LYS A 63 -12.93 -5.47 2.41
C LYS A 63 -13.55 -6.11 1.17
N ILE A 64 -12.81 -6.96 0.46
CA ILE A 64 -13.33 -7.69 -0.71
C ILE A 64 -14.38 -8.70 -0.25
N GLU A 65 -14.12 -9.46 0.82
CA GLU A 65 -15.10 -10.38 1.41
C GLU A 65 -16.38 -9.65 1.82
N GLU A 66 -16.27 -8.55 2.57
CA GLU A 66 -17.44 -7.75 2.97
C GLU A 66 -18.23 -7.20 1.76
N LEU A 67 -17.55 -6.87 0.66
CA LEU A 67 -18.21 -6.42 -0.57
C LEU A 67 -18.87 -7.56 -1.33
N GLN A 68 -18.28 -8.75 -1.33
CA GLN A 68 -18.87 -9.95 -1.92
C GLN A 68 -20.13 -10.36 -1.17
N ASP A 69 -20.10 -10.40 0.16
CA ASP A 69 -21.27 -10.70 0.99
C ASP A 69 -22.41 -9.72 0.73
N LYS A 70 -22.08 -8.41 0.64
CA LYS A 70 -23.08 -7.38 0.31
C LYS A 70 -23.66 -7.59 -1.08
N LYS A 71 -22.82 -7.93 -2.06
CA LYS A 71 -23.27 -8.20 -3.42
C LYS A 71 -24.24 -9.40 -3.44
N GLU A 72 -23.90 -10.50 -2.77
CA GLU A 72 -24.75 -11.68 -2.69
C GLU A 72 -26.10 -11.37 -2.03
N ILE A 73 -26.11 -10.61 -0.93
CA ILE A 73 -27.35 -10.15 -0.28
C ILE A 73 -28.18 -9.27 -1.23
N LEU A 74 -27.54 -8.36 -1.96
CA LEU A 74 -28.25 -7.50 -2.92
C LEU A 74 -28.81 -8.30 -4.09
N GLU A 75 -28.07 -9.26 -4.63
CA GLU A 75 -28.54 -10.16 -5.69
C GLU A 75 -29.70 -11.02 -5.19
N ALA A 76 -29.62 -11.58 -3.99
CA ALA A 76 -30.73 -12.31 -3.37
C ALA A 76 -31.96 -11.41 -3.20
N LYS A 77 -31.78 -10.16 -2.73
CA LYS A 77 -32.88 -9.18 -2.65
C LYS A 77 -33.44 -8.85 -4.03
N LEU A 78 -32.59 -8.67 -5.04
CA LEU A 78 -33.03 -8.42 -6.42
C LEU A 78 -33.89 -9.58 -6.93
N MET A 79 -33.43 -10.83 -6.77
CA MET A 79 -34.20 -12.02 -7.16
C MET A 79 -35.55 -12.11 -6.43
N THR A 80 -35.60 -11.72 -5.15
CA THR A 80 -36.89 -11.65 -4.45
C THR A 80 -37.80 -10.57 -4.99
N VAL A 81 -37.26 -9.43 -5.43
CA VAL A 81 -38.04 -8.33 -6.01
C VAL A 81 -38.47 -8.65 -7.44
N GLU A 82 -37.60 -9.23 -8.26
CA GLU A 82 -37.88 -9.68 -9.63
C GLU A 82 -38.91 -10.81 -9.71
N ASN A 83 -39.21 -11.48 -8.58
CA ASN A 83 -40.33 -12.40 -8.53
C ASN A 83 -41.63 -11.64 -8.88
N PRO A 84 -42.32 -12.01 -9.98
CA PRO A 84 -43.46 -11.25 -10.50
C PRO A 84 -44.60 -11.08 -9.48
N LYS A 85 -44.71 -11.98 -8.49
CA LYS A 85 -45.67 -11.84 -7.38
C LYS A 85 -45.32 -10.68 -6.45
N ASN A 86 -44.03 -10.43 -6.22
CA ASN A 86 -43.56 -9.34 -5.38
C ASN A 86 -43.54 -8.01 -6.11
N LEU A 87 -43.23 -7.99 -7.42
CA LEU A 87 -43.42 -6.80 -8.27
C LEU A 87 -44.86 -6.29 -8.22
N TYR A 88 -45.84 -7.20 -8.30
CA TYR A 88 -47.25 -6.82 -8.20
C TYR A 88 -47.62 -6.23 -6.83
N ALA A 89 -47.08 -6.81 -5.75
CA ALA A 89 -47.28 -6.29 -4.40
C ALA A 89 -46.63 -4.92 -4.18
N ILE A 90 -45.45 -4.69 -4.77
CA ILE A 90 -44.73 -3.40 -4.73
C ILE A 90 -45.47 -2.35 -5.56
N ALA A 91 -45.89 -2.69 -6.78
CA ALA A 91 -46.68 -1.82 -7.65
C ALA A 91 -47.98 -1.37 -6.95
N LYS A 92 -48.68 -2.31 -6.32
CA LYS A 92 -49.90 -2.03 -5.54
C LYS A 92 -49.63 -1.11 -4.33
N LYS A 93 -48.49 -1.28 -3.63
CA LYS A 93 -48.09 -0.37 -2.52
C LYS A 93 -47.73 1.03 -3.01
N LEU A 94 -47.18 1.16 -4.21
CA LEU A 94 -46.83 2.44 -4.83
C LEU A 94 -48.03 3.14 -5.48
N GLY A 95 -49.24 2.58 -5.37
CA GLY A 95 -50.46 3.14 -5.93
C GLY A 95 -50.66 2.87 -7.42
N TYR A 96 -49.85 1.99 -8.02
CA TYR A 96 -50.11 1.51 -9.37
C TYR A 96 -51.25 0.49 -9.33
N GLU A 97 -52.38 0.88 -9.91
CA GLU A 97 -53.49 -0.02 -10.19
C GLU A 97 -53.32 -0.63 -11.56
N ASN A 98 -53.67 -1.92 -11.70
CA ASN A 98 -53.75 -2.55 -13.01
C ASN A 98 -54.88 -1.83 -13.78
N PRO A 99 -54.62 -1.16 -14.92
CA PRO A 99 -55.64 -0.41 -15.62
C PRO A 99 -56.80 -1.34 -16.00
N SER A 100 -58.04 -0.91 -15.74
CA SER A 100 -59.21 -1.63 -16.24
C SER A 100 -59.19 -1.65 -17.77
N PHE A 101 -59.77 -2.68 -18.38
CA PHE A 101 -59.81 -2.84 -19.84
C PHE A 101 -60.28 -1.57 -20.57
N ASP A 102 -61.20 -0.82 -19.95
CA ASP A 102 -61.74 0.44 -20.46
C ASP A 102 -60.74 1.59 -20.51
N LYS A 103 -59.62 1.51 -19.77
CA LYS A 103 -58.55 2.51 -19.73
C LYS A 103 -57.39 2.17 -20.68
N VAL A 104 -57.40 0.99 -21.29
CA VAL A 104 -56.33 0.52 -22.20
C VAL A 104 -56.68 0.93 -23.64
N GLY A 105 -56.09 2.02 -24.11
CA GLY A 105 -56.22 2.46 -25.49
C GLY A 105 -55.22 1.75 -26.41
N PHE A 106 -55.71 1.08 -27.45
CA PHE A 106 -54.86 0.52 -28.49
C PHE A 106 -54.42 1.63 -29.46
N ILE A 107 -53.12 1.93 -29.50
CA ILE A 107 -52.56 2.82 -30.52
C ILE A 107 -52.44 1.99 -31.80
N ASN A 108 -53.39 2.19 -32.71
CA ASN A 108 -53.33 1.56 -34.02
C ASN A 108 -52.32 2.33 -34.88
N PRO A 109 -51.21 1.73 -35.32
CA PRO A 109 -50.26 2.43 -36.18
C PRO A 109 -50.96 2.77 -37.50
N LYS A 110 -51.05 4.06 -37.82
CA LYS A 110 -51.57 4.52 -39.11
C LYS A 110 -50.74 3.87 -40.21
N ARG A 111 -51.42 3.08 -41.06
CA ARG A 111 -50.89 2.62 -42.36
C ARG A 111 -50.63 3.80 -43.27
#